data_AF-A0A9E1H0B2-F1
#
_entry.id   AF-A0A9E1H0B2-F1
#
_cell.length_a   1.000
_cell.length_b   1.000
_cell.length_c   1.000
_cell.angle_alpha   90.00
_cell.angle_beta   90.00
_cell.angle_gamma   90.00
#
_symmetry.space_group_name_H-M   'P 1'
#
loop_
_entity.id
_entity.type
_entity.pdbx_description
1 polymer ?
#
loop_
_entity_poly.entity_id
_entity_poly.type
_entity_poly.pdbx_seq_one_letter_code
_entity_poly.pdbx_strand_id
1 'polypeptide(L)'
;MYYWIEGNCCYNKHHVEHYTLIHGYDEEQNKFYVMETDNECYREFLVEEELLATAMSEANTLAFHAFAMEIRPLHEMNQLYTVKNMWKTFIKIGKQIYLPEKI
;
A
#
# COMPACT_ATOMS: atom_id res chain seq x y z
N MET A 1 -11.67 1.10 -7.51
CA MET A 1 -12.32 0.57 -6.29
C MET A 1 -12.93 1.74 -5.52
N TYR A 2 -14.10 2.22 -5.97
CA TYR A 2 -14.63 3.52 -5.53
C TYR A 2 -15.22 3.49 -4.11
N TYR A 3 -15.83 2.38 -3.69
CA TYR A 3 -16.52 2.25 -2.39
C TYR A 3 -15.84 1.34 -1.36
N TRP A 4 -14.56 1.01 -1.56
CA TRP A 4 -14.05 -0.21 -0.95
C TRP A 4 -13.49 -0.06 0.48
N ILE A 5 -12.97 1.10 0.87
CA ILE A 5 -12.42 1.35 2.22
C ILE A 5 -12.74 2.79 2.62
N GLU A 6 -13.59 3.00 3.63
CA GLU A 6 -14.05 4.33 4.04
C GLU A 6 -12.92 5.27 4.49
N GLY A 7 -11.93 4.72 5.18
CA GLY A 7 -10.76 5.49 5.63
C GLY A 7 -9.75 5.81 4.53
N ASN A 8 -9.87 5.24 3.34
CA ASN A 8 -8.91 5.42 2.26
C ASN A 8 -9.01 6.84 1.67
N CYS A 9 -7.87 7.40 1.29
CA CYS A 9 -7.82 8.76 0.73
C CYS A 9 -8.60 8.91 -0.58
N CYS A 10 -8.83 7.81 -1.30
CA CYS A 10 -9.59 7.73 -2.54
C CYS A 10 -11.02 7.21 -2.36
N TYR A 11 -11.51 7.07 -1.12
CA TYR A 11 -12.90 6.69 -0.86
C TYR A 11 -13.88 7.68 -1.50
N ASN A 12 -14.82 7.18 -2.30
CA ASN A 12 -15.77 7.98 -3.08
C ASN A 12 -15.12 9.01 -4.03
N LYS A 13 -13.87 8.78 -4.45
CA LYS A 13 -13.19 9.62 -5.44
C LYS A 13 -12.93 8.82 -6.71
N HIS A 14 -13.28 9.41 -7.85
CA HIS A 14 -12.93 8.83 -9.14
C HIS A 14 -11.41 8.86 -9.32
N HIS A 15 -10.83 7.72 -9.68
CA HIS A 15 -9.43 7.57 -10.04
C HIS A 15 -9.36 6.58 -11.21
N VAL A 16 -8.38 6.80 -12.09
CA VAL A 16 -8.23 5.99 -13.32
C VAL A 16 -7.72 4.59 -12.98
N GLU A 17 -6.80 4.48 -12.02
CA GLU A 17 -6.17 3.24 -11.59
C GLU A 17 -6.09 3.18 -10.06
N HIS A 18 -6.14 1.97 -9.50
CA HIS A 18 -5.98 1.71 -8.08
C HIS A 18 -5.08 0.51 -7.85
N TYR A 19 -4.07 0.67 -7.00
CA TYR A 19 -3.14 -0.38 -6.65
C TYR A 19 -3.13 -0.55 -5.15
N THR A 20 -3.27 -1.79 -4.71
CA THR A 20 -3.29 -2.14 -3.30
C THR A 20 -2.44 -3.38 -3.04
N LEU A 21 -2.01 -3.55 -1.79
CA LEU A 21 -1.34 -4.75 -1.33
C LEU A 21 -2.27 -5.51 -0.37
N ILE A 22 -2.71 -6.69 -0.80
CA ILE A 22 -3.34 -7.68 0.08
C ILE A 22 -2.25 -8.61 0.57
N HIS A 23 -2.10 -8.76 1.89
CA HIS A 23 -1.01 -9.54 2.48
C HIS A 23 -1.46 -10.60 3.50
N GLY A 24 -2.78 -10.79 3.63
CA GLY A 24 -3.34 -11.83 4.48
C GLY A 24 -4.84 -12.01 4.27
N TYR A 25 -5.35 -13.12 4.78
CA TYR A 25 -6.77 -13.42 4.84
C TYR A 25 -7.09 -14.06 6.20
N ASP A 26 -8.12 -13.55 6.88
CA ASP A 26 -8.70 -14.11 8.09
C ASP A 26 -9.88 -15.00 7.70
N GLU A 27 -9.67 -16.33 7.77
CA GLU A 27 -10.70 -17.33 7.42
C GLU A 27 -11.86 -17.37 8.42
N GLU A 28 -11.64 -17.00 9.69
CA GLU A 28 -12.71 -17.03 10.71
C GLU A 28 -13.71 -15.90 10.47
N GLN A 29 -13.22 -14.75 10.01
CA GLN A 29 -14.01 -13.54 9.82
C GLN A 29 -14.36 -13.25 8.35
N ASN A 30 -13.77 -13.99 7.40
CA ASN A 30 -13.85 -13.74 5.95
C ASN A 30 -13.38 -12.34 5.54
N LYS A 31 -12.19 -11.93 6.01
CA LYS A 31 -11.64 -10.59 5.80
C LYS A 31 -10.24 -10.62 5.22
N PHE A 32 -9.94 -9.68 4.33
CA PHE A 32 -8.60 -9.44 3.82
C PHE A 32 -7.85 -8.42 4.68
N TYR A 33 -6.56 -8.68 4.89
CA TYR A 33 -5.62 -7.69 5.41
C TYR A 33 -5.06 -6.90 4.23
N VAL A 34 -5.43 -5.63 4.16
CA VAL A 34 -5.16 -4.74 3.02
C VAL A 34 -4.34 -3.54 3.49
N MET A 35 -3.17 -3.35 2.89
CA MET A 35 -2.37 -2.15 3.13
C MET A 35 -2.79 -1.05 2.16
N GLU A 36 -3.20 0.08 2.71
CA GLU A 36 -3.70 1.22 1.95
C GLU A 36 -3.37 2.57 2.59
N THR A 37 -3.54 3.62 1.79
CA THR A 37 -3.33 5.00 2.23
C THR A 37 -4.62 5.55 2.83
N ASP A 38 -4.60 5.91 4.10
CA ASP A 38 -5.64 6.75 4.71
C ASP A 38 -5.35 8.25 4.46
N ASN A 39 -6.11 9.16 5.05
CA ASN A 39 -5.88 10.60 4.85
C ASN A 39 -4.58 11.13 5.51
N GLU A 40 -3.90 10.32 6.33
CA GLU A 40 -2.75 10.71 7.15
C GLU A 40 -1.50 9.85 6.90
N CYS A 41 -1.67 8.54 6.64
CA CYS A 41 -0.60 7.55 6.60
C CYS A 41 -0.97 6.30 5.79
N TYR A 42 0.02 5.46 5.54
CA TYR A 42 -0.19 4.12 5.01
C TYR A 42 -0.40 3.15 6.17
N ARG A 43 -1.50 2.41 6.17
CA ARG A 43 -1.86 1.48 7.26
C ARG A 43 -2.65 0.28 6.76
N GLU A 44 -2.81 -0.68 7.67
CA GLU A 44 -3.59 -1.88 7.43
C GLU A 44 -5.09 -1.63 7.67
N PHE A 45 -5.91 -2.24 6.82
CA PHE A 45 -7.36 -2.30 6.93
C PHE A 45 -7.81 -3.75 6.85
N LEU A 46 -8.82 -4.08 7.65
CA LEU A 46 -9.59 -5.30 7.49
C LEU A 46 -10.76 -5.00 6.55
N VAL A 47 -10.83 -5.74 5.44
CA VAL A 47 -11.83 -5.53 4.39
C VAL A 47 -12.63 -6.82 4.21
N GLU A 48 -13.95 -6.73 4.31
CA GLU A 48 -14.84 -7.87 4.06
C GLU A 48 -14.68 -8.39 2.63
N GLU A 49 -14.71 -9.72 2.45
CA GLU A 49 -14.62 -10.34 1.12
C GLU A 49 -15.69 -9.79 0.15
N GLU A 50 -16.93 -9.67 0.61
CA GLU A 50 -18.04 -9.17 -0.20
C GLU A 50 -17.80 -7.71 -0.66
N LEU A 51 -17.27 -6.87 0.23
CA LEU A 51 -16.99 -5.47 -0.08
C LEU A 51 -15.92 -5.33 -1.16
N LEU A 52 -14.86 -6.15 -1.08
CA LEU A 52 -13.83 -6.20 -2.12
C LEU A 52 -14.42 -6.68 -3.45
N ALA A 53 -15.22 -7.75 -3.43
CA ALA A 53 -15.85 -8.30 -4.62
C ALA A 53 -16.78 -7.28 -5.29
N THR A 54 -17.61 -6.57 -4.51
CA THR A 54 -18.48 -5.49 -5.02
C THR A 54 -17.65 -4.37 -5.62
N ALA A 55 -16.64 -3.86 -4.90
CA ALA A 55 -15.80 -2.79 -5.39
C ALA A 55 -15.02 -3.14 -6.66
N MET A 56 -14.69 -4.42 -6.84
CA MET A 56 -14.13 -4.93 -8.09
C MET A 56 -15.19 -4.99 -9.19
N SER A 57 -16.39 -5.52 -8.91
CA SER A 57 -17.46 -5.61 -9.92
C SER A 57 -17.84 -4.27 -10.55
N GLU A 58 -17.64 -3.17 -9.86
CA GLU A 58 -17.98 -1.82 -10.31
C GLU A 58 -16.89 -1.08 -11.09
N ALA A 59 -15.66 -1.61 -11.20
CA ALA A 59 -14.67 -0.95 -12.05
C ALA A 59 -14.99 -1.22 -13.53
N ASN A 60 -15.57 -0.21 -14.15
CA ASN A 60 -16.08 -0.30 -15.52
C ASN A 60 -15.04 0.05 -16.59
N THR A 61 -13.86 0.55 -16.21
CA THR A 61 -12.92 1.20 -17.15
C THR A 61 -11.64 0.41 -17.44
N LEU A 62 -11.19 -0.47 -16.54
CA LEU A 62 -9.96 -1.25 -16.71
C LEU A 62 -10.16 -2.69 -16.22
N ALA A 63 -9.58 -3.64 -16.93
CA ALA A 63 -9.52 -5.04 -16.48
C ALA A 63 -8.67 -5.13 -15.19
N PHE A 64 -9.14 -5.92 -14.23
CA PHE A 64 -8.37 -6.21 -13.03
C PHE A 64 -7.22 -7.14 -13.34
N HIS A 65 -6.08 -6.85 -12.71
CA HIS A 65 -4.92 -7.72 -12.71
C HIS A 65 -4.55 -8.01 -11.26
N ALA A 66 -4.43 -9.29 -10.92
CA ALA A 66 -3.96 -9.74 -9.63
C ALA A 66 -2.62 -10.46 -9.81
N PHE A 67 -1.63 -10.08 -9.01
CA PHE A 67 -0.33 -10.73 -8.97
C PHE A 67 -0.14 -11.33 -7.58
N ALA A 68 -0.15 -12.65 -7.48
CA ALA A 68 0.18 -13.35 -6.25
C ALA A 68 1.69 -13.60 -6.21
N MET A 69 2.34 -13.06 -5.18
CA MET A 69 3.78 -13.23 -4.98
C MET A 69 4.05 -13.69 -3.55
N GLU A 70 4.89 -14.71 -3.41
CA GLU A 70 5.47 -15.08 -2.12
C GLU A 70 6.70 -14.21 -1.86
N ILE A 71 6.71 -13.48 -0.74
CA ILE A 71 7.93 -12.82 -0.26
C ILE A 71 8.82 -13.93 0.29
N ARG A 72 9.72 -14.47 -0.54
CA ARG A 72 10.80 -15.37 -0.06
C ARG A 72 11.57 -14.67 1.06
N PRO A 73 12.19 -15.41 2.00
CA PRO A 73 12.96 -14.80 3.08
C PRO A 73 13.94 -13.77 2.52
N LEU A 74 13.83 -12.53 2.99
CA LEU A 74 14.57 -11.34 2.54
C LEU A 74 16.11 -11.48 2.50
N HIS A 75 16.67 -12.61 2.92
CA HIS A 75 18.10 -12.85 3.01
C HIS A 75 18.83 -12.83 1.65
N GLU A 76 18.12 -13.01 0.53
CA GLU A 76 18.76 -13.04 -0.80
C GLU A 76 18.54 -11.77 -1.63
N MET A 77 17.66 -10.86 -1.21
CA MET A 77 17.32 -9.66 -1.98
C MET A 77 17.88 -8.39 -1.34
N ASN A 78 19.18 -8.21 -1.61
CA ASN A 78 19.83 -6.92 -1.89
C ASN A 78 20.31 -6.09 -0.68
N GLN A 79 21.64 -6.00 -0.51
CA GLN A 79 22.33 -5.22 0.54
C GLN A 79 21.94 -3.72 0.54
N LEU A 80 21.39 -3.22 -0.56
CA LEU A 80 20.89 -1.85 -0.71
C LEU A 80 19.71 -1.51 0.21
N TYR A 81 18.84 -2.47 0.54
CA TYR A 81 17.62 -2.24 1.32
C TYR A 81 17.73 -2.64 2.80
N THR A 82 18.94 -2.79 3.32
CA THR A 82 19.08 -2.92 4.78
C THR A 82 18.54 -1.65 5.45
N VAL A 83 17.77 -1.80 6.53
CA VAL A 83 17.24 -0.67 7.33
C VAL A 83 18.35 0.33 7.67
N LYS A 84 19.57 -0.16 7.89
CA LYS A 84 20.79 0.64 8.07
C LYS A 84 21.11 1.56 6.89
N ASN A 85 21.03 1.06 5.65
CA ASN A 85 21.30 1.84 4.45
C ASN A 85 20.14 2.80 4.13
N MET A 86 18.90 2.40 4.38
CA MET A 86 17.75 3.31 4.30
C MET A 86 17.87 4.48 5.28
N TRP A 87 18.25 4.22 6.53
CA TRP A 87 18.44 5.26 7.55
C TRP A 87 19.59 6.23 7.20
N LYS A 88 20.70 5.71 6.68
CA LYS A 88 21.79 6.55 6.15
C LYS A 88 21.33 7.46 5.01
N THR A 89 20.56 6.92 4.07
CA THR A 89 20.02 7.68 2.94
C THR A 89 19.03 8.75 3.40
N PHE A 90 18.13 8.40 4.33
CA PHE A 90 17.18 9.33 4.93
C PHE A 90 17.88 10.50 5.63
N ILE A 91 18.91 10.24 6.44
CA ILE A 91 19.71 11.29 7.09
C ILE A 91 20.45 12.15 6.05
N LYS A 92 21.02 11.54 5.00
CA LYS A 92 21.71 12.27 3.93
C LYS A 92 20.77 13.25 3.23
N ILE A 93 19.57 12.79 2.85
CA ILE A 93 18.56 13.62 2.19
C ILE A 93 18.04 14.70 3.15
N GLY A 94 17.74 14.35 4.41
CA GLY A 94 17.31 15.31 5.43
C GLY A 94 18.34 16.42 5.65
N LYS A 95 19.64 16.10 5.66
CA LYS A 95 20.69 17.13 5.75
C LYS A 95 20.72 18.07 4.55
N GLN A 96 20.43 17.57 3.34
CA GLN A 96 20.36 18.42 2.13
C GLN A 96 19.15 19.35 2.13
N ILE A 97 18.07 18.98 2.80
CA ILE A 97 16.83 19.77 2.88
C ILE A 97 16.89 20.79 4.01
N TYR A 98 17.47 20.43 5.17
CA TYR A 98 17.42 21.24 6.39
C TYR A 98 18.70 22.04 6.70
N LEU A 99 19.80 21.79 6.00
CA LEU A 99 20.97 22.68 5.98
C LEU A 99 21.07 23.29 4.58
N PRO A 100 20.37 24.40 4.29
CA PRO A 100 20.81 25.23 3.17
C PRO A 100 22.23 25.66 3.52
N GLU A 101 23.14 25.54 2.55
CA GLU A 101 24.51 26.01 2.68
C GLU A 101 24.52 27.38 3.36
N LYS A 102 25.05 27.43 4.58
CA LYS A 102 25.53 28.70 5.12
C LYS A 102 26.85 28.95 4.39
N ILE A 103 26.79 29.97 3.55
CA ILE A 103 27.82 30.63 2.73
C ILE A 103 27.78 30.18 1.26
#